data_AF-G9BM99-F1
#
_entry.id   AF-G9BM99-F1
#
_cell.length_a   1.000
_cell.length_b   1.000
_cell.length_c   1.000
_cell.angle_alpha   90.00
_cell.angle_beta   90.00
_cell.angle_gamma   90.00
#
_symmetry.space_group_name_H-M   'P 1'
#
loop_
_entity.id
_entity.type
_entity.pdbx_description
1 polymer ?
#
loop_
_entity_poly.entity_id
_entity_poly.type
_entity_poly.pdbx_seq_one_letter_code
_entity_poly.pdbx_strand_id
1 'polypeptide(L)'
;HSLKYFLTAVSGDIDFPEFTVVGLVDEGQFMYFDSNTKTAVPKTEWIKKSVGADYWDSQTQIDISTHQSFKNNIQVAKDRFNQSKSTGVHIFQYMYGCTWDDSGVIDGLRQIGYDGEDFLVYDMKTFTWIAPKQQAEITQRKWNNNPAEIAQRKSYITQECIEWLKKYVDYGKDSLMR
;
A
#
# COMPACT_ATOMS: atom_id res chain seq x y z
N HIS A 1 14.48 -1.44 11.13
CA HIS A 1 13.24 -0.63 11.01
C HIS A 1 12.44 -1.01 9.75
N SER A 2 11.14 -0.77 9.74
CA SER A 2 10.23 -1.06 8.63
C SER A 2 9.18 0.02 8.43
N LEU A 3 8.83 0.29 7.16
CA LEU A 3 7.72 1.14 6.76
C LEU A 3 6.77 0.31 5.90
N LYS A 4 5.50 0.21 6.29
CA LYS A 4 4.48 -0.57 5.57
C LYS A 4 3.20 0.24 5.40
N TYR A 5 2.59 0.12 4.24
CA TYR A 5 1.27 0.67 3.93
C TYR A 5 0.32 -0.46 3.55
N PHE A 6 -0.90 -0.40 4.06
CA PHE A 6 -1.99 -1.31 3.77
C PHE A 6 -3.15 -0.52 3.19
N LEU A 7 -3.43 -0.75 1.92
CA LEU A 7 -4.54 -0.16 1.21
C LEU A 7 -5.59 -1.23 1.03
N THR A 8 -6.82 -0.97 1.46
CA THR A 8 -7.92 -1.92 1.37
C THR A 8 -9.08 -1.24 0.70
N ALA A 9 -9.62 -1.85 -0.36
CA ALA A 9 -10.90 -1.49 -0.94
C ALA A 9 -11.91 -2.60 -0.71
N VAL A 10 -13.15 -2.20 -0.45
CA VAL A 10 -14.25 -3.11 -0.21
C VAL A 10 -15.41 -2.76 -1.13
N SER A 11 -16.07 -3.77 -1.66
CA SER A 11 -17.33 -3.63 -2.41
C SER A 11 -18.44 -4.41 -1.72
N GLY A 12 -19.70 -4.10 -2.04
CA GLY A 12 -20.88 -4.67 -1.39
C GLY A 12 -21.54 -3.65 -0.46
N ASP A 13 -22.72 -4.00 0.04
CA ASP A 13 -23.49 -3.17 0.96
C ASP A 13 -23.11 -3.50 2.41
N ILE A 14 -22.14 -2.77 2.96
CA ILE A 14 -21.65 -2.93 4.33
C ILE A 14 -21.38 -1.58 4.99
N ASP A 15 -21.53 -1.55 6.32
CA ASP A 15 -21.18 -0.38 7.14
C ASP A 15 -19.67 -0.32 7.42
N PHE A 16 -18.88 -0.20 6.34
CA PHE A 16 -17.42 -0.05 6.37
C PHE A 16 -16.99 0.90 5.25
N PRO A 17 -15.96 1.74 5.43
CA PRO A 17 -15.48 2.61 4.36
C PRO A 17 -15.10 1.83 3.10
N GLU A 18 -15.54 2.27 1.92
CA GLU A 18 -15.19 1.66 0.63
C GLU A 18 -13.67 1.55 0.40
N PHE A 19 -12.88 2.43 1.03
CA PHE A 19 -11.42 2.43 0.92
C PHE A 19 -10.76 2.95 2.19
N THR A 20 -9.66 2.31 2.59
CA THR A 20 -8.84 2.73 3.73
C THR A 20 -7.35 2.62 3.41
N VAL A 21 -6.55 3.51 4.00
CA VAL A 21 -5.08 3.44 4.01
C VAL A 21 -4.60 3.43 5.45
N VAL A 22 -3.71 2.49 5.77
CA VAL A 22 -3.03 2.39 7.07
C VAL A 22 -1.54 2.40 6.83
N GLY A 23 -0.81 3.32 7.48
CA GLY A 23 0.65 3.35 7.45
C GLY A 23 1.23 2.95 8.81
N LEU A 24 2.22 2.06 8.79
CA LEU A 24 2.94 1.55 9.96
C LEU A 24 4.44 1.87 9.87
N VAL A 25 5.02 2.28 10.99
CA VAL A 25 6.47 2.29 11.21
C VAL A 25 6.77 1.34 12.37
N ASP A 26 7.58 0.31 12.13
CA ASP A 26 7.88 -0.76 13.10
C ASP A 26 6.62 -1.33 13.78
N GLU A 27 5.61 -1.67 12.97
CA GLU A 27 4.28 -2.15 13.40
C GLU A 27 3.41 -1.10 14.13
N GLY A 28 3.96 0.04 14.52
CA GLY A 28 3.21 1.16 15.09
C GLY A 28 2.46 1.96 14.03
N GLN A 29 1.13 2.03 14.12
CA GLN A 29 0.34 2.83 13.20
C GLN A 29 0.60 4.33 13.38
N PHE A 30 1.05 5.00 12.33
CA PHE A 30 1.32 6.44 12.35
C PHE A 30 0.32 7.26 11.53
N MET A 31 -0.35 6.66 10.56
CA MET A 31 -1.36 7.34 9.75
C MET A 31 -2.57 6.47 9.43
N TYR A 32 -3.65 7.14 9.08
CA TYR A 32 -4.90 6.54 8.63
C TYR A 32 -5.61 7.45 7.63
N PHE A 33 -6.27 6.85 6.65
CA PHE A 33 -7.25 7.48 5.78
C PHE A 33 -8.43 6.53 5.62
N ASP A 34 -9.63 7.08 5.49
CA ASP A 34 -10.82 6.35 5.07
C ASP A 34 -11.68 7.17 4.09
N SER A 35 -12.45 6.48 3.25
CA SER A 35 -13.27 7.11 2.22
C SER A 35 -14.52 7.84 2.74
N ASN A 36 -14.90 7.67 4.01
CA ASN A 36 -16.02 8.40 4.62
C ASN A 36 -15.57 9.80 5.04
N THR A 37 -14.43 9.90 5.73
CA THR A 37 -13.86 11.18 6.19
C THR A 37 -13.02 11.89 5.12
N LYS A 38 -12.47 11.13 4.16
CA LYS A 38 -11.64 11.61 3.04
C LYS A 38 -10.49 12.51 3.49
N THR A 39 -9.90 12.19 4.64
CA THR A 39 -8.80 12.97 5.23
C THR A 39 -7.75 12.03 5.78
N ALA A 40 -6.49 12.22 5.38
CA ALA A 40 -5.36 11.51 5.97
C ALA A 40 -5.02 12.15 7.32
N VAL A 41 -4.99 11.37 8.40
CA VAL A 41 -4.79 11.87 9.76
C VAL A 41 -3.62 11.18 10.45
N PRO A 42 -2.87 11.91 11.30
CA PRO A 42 -1.87 11.31 12.17
C PRO A 42 -2.54 10.40 13.20
N LYS A 43 -1.86 9.30 13.54
CA LYS A 43 -2.24 8.38 14.62
C LYS A 43 -1.26 8.36 15.79
N THR A 44 -0.17 9.12 15.68
CA THR A 44 0.80 9.30 16.75
C THR A 44 1.16 10.78 16.92
N GLU A 45 1.55 11.14 18.13
CA GLU A 45 1.96 12.52 18.45
C GLU A 45 3.28 12.90 17.78
N TRP A 46 4.18 11.94 17.55
CA TRP A 46 5.48 12.21 16.93
C TRP A 46 5.33 12.70 15.49
N ILE A 47 4.53 12.02 14.65
CA ILE A 47 4.36 12.46 13.26
C ILE A 47 3.59 13.78 13.21
N LYS A 48 2.58 13.94 14.06
CA LYS A 48 1.77 15.17 14.14
C LYS A 48 2.62 16.42 14.43
N LYS A 49 3.69 16.29 15.23
CA LYS A 49 4.58 17.39 15.59
C LYS A 49 5.71 17.61 14.57
N SER A 50 6.06 16.60 13.80
CA SER A 50 7.22 16.63 12.91
C SER A 50 6.91 17.06 11.47
N VAL A 51 5.66 17.04 11.04
CA VAL A 51 5.24 17.48 9.68
C VAL A 51 4.13 18.52 9.73
N GLY A 52 4.07 19.36 8.69
CA GLY A 52 3.07 20.43 8.56
C GLY A 52 1.79 20.01 7.82
N ALA A 53 0.87 20.97 7.67
CA ALA A 53 -0.40 20.76 6.96
C ALA A 53 -0.20 20.31 5.50
N ASP A 54 0.75 20.91 4.78
CA ASP A 54 1.04 20.58 3.37
C ASP A 54 1.33 19.09 3.15
N TYR A 55 1.97 18.43 4.12
CA TYR A 55 2.22 16.99 4.06
C TYR A 55 0.90 16.21 4.11
N TRP A 56 0.03 16.52 5.07
CA TRP A 56 -1.26 15.84 5.24
C TRP A 56 -2.23 16.13 4.11
N ASP A 57 -2.22 17.35 3.57
CA ASP A 57 -2.98 17.71 2.39
C ASP A 57 -2.52 16.90 1.18
N SER A 58 -1.20 16.76 1.00
CA SER A 58 -0.63 15.92 -0.06
C SER A 58 -1.00 14.44 0.09
N GLN A 59 -0.87 13.87 1.30
CA GLN A 59 -1.29 12.49 1.56
C GLN A 59 -2.79 12.30 1.29
N THR A 60 -3.62 13.24 1.72
CA THR A 60 -5.06 13.21 1.49
C THR A 60 -5.40 13.19 0.00
N GLN A 61 -4.77 14.05 -0.82
CA GLN A 61 -5.03 14.05 -2.26
C GLN A 61 -4.54 12.76 -2.96
N ILE A 62 -3.40 12.23 -2.54
CA ILE A 62 -2.88 10.94 -3.03
C ILE A 62 -3.87 9.82 -2.70
N ASP A 63 -4.39 9.76 -1.48
CA ASP A 63 -5.31 8.72 -1.04
C ASP A 63 -6.68 8.84 -1.72
N ILE A 64 -7.18 10.05 -1.97
CA ILE A 64 -8.40 10.29 -2.77
C ILE A 64 -8.24 9.80 -4.21
N SER A 65 -7.10 10.11 -4.85
CA SER A 65 -6.81 9.63 -6.21
C SER A 65 -6.66 8.10 -6.25
N THR A 66 -6.01 7.54 -5.23
CA THR A 66 -5.79 6.10 -5.09
C THR A 66 -7.10 5.35 -4.87
N HIS A 67 -8.03 5.90 -4.08
CA HIS A 67 -9.37 5.37 -3.90
C HIS A 67 -10.07 5.13 -5.25
N GLN A 68 -10.05 6.10 -6.18
CA GLN A 68 -10.68 5.93 -7.50
C GLN A 68 -10.05 4.78 -8.30
N SER A 69 -8.72 4.64 -8.22
CA SER A 69 -8.01 3.53 -8.86
C SER A 69 -8.41 2.18 -8.26
N PHE A 70 -8.59 2.12 -6.94
CA PHE A 70 -8.99 0.90 -6.25
C PHE A 70 -10.44 0.51 -6.50
N LYS A 71 -11.36 1.48 -6.65
CA LYS A 71 -12.73 1.22 -7.12
C LYS A 71 -12.73 0.51 -8.48
N ASN A 72 -11.84 0.91 -9.38
CA ASN A 72 -11.70 0.23 -10.68
C ASN A 72 -11.05 -1.14 -10.52
N ASN A 73 -9.98 -1.25 -9.73
CA ASN A 73 -9.24 -2.50 -9.54
C ASN A 73 -10.12 -3.62 -8.97
N ILE A 74 -10.99 -3.31 -8.01
CA ILE A 74 -11.90 -4.32 -7.44
C ILE A 74 -12.94 -4.81 -8.47
N GLN A 75 -13.44 -3.95 -9.36
CA GLN A 75 -14.33 -4.39 -10.44
C GLN A 75 -13.59 -5.27 -11.45
N VAL A 76 -12.36 -4.89 -11.83
CA VAL A 76 -11.53 -5.71 -12.72
C VAL A 76 -11.25 -7.08 -12.11
N ALA A 77 -11.00 -7.16 -10.80
CA ALA A 77 -10.83 -8.43 -10.10
C ALA A 77 -12.13 -9.24 -10.13
N LYS A 78 -13.27 -8.65 -9.76
CA LYS A 78 -14.59 -9.31 -9.84
C LYS A 78 -14.86 -9.88 -11.22
N ASP A 79 -14.62 -9.11 -12.29
CA ASP A 79 -14.81 -9.57 -13.66
C ASP A 79 -13.96 -10.81 -13.98
N ARG A 80 -12.68 -10.80 -13.60
CA ARG A 80 -11.75 -11.91 -13.84
C ARG A 80 -12.10 -13.18 -13.06
N PHE A 81 -12.76 -13.03 -11.92
CA PHE A 81 -13.27 -14.16 -11.13
C PHE A 81 -14.72 -14.53 -11.48
N ASN A 82 -15.31 -13.94 -12.54
CA ASN A 82 -16.71 -14.13 -12.93
C ASN A 82 -17.72 -13.75 -11.82
N GLN A 83 -17.36 -12.77 -10.98
CA GLN A 83 -18.14 -12.25 -9.85
C GLN A 83 -18.72 -10.86 -10.14
N SER A 84 -18.77 -10.41 -11.40
CA SER A 84 -19.23 -9.07 -11.79
C SER A 84 -20.66 -8.74 -11.31
N LYS A 85 -21.54 -9.75 -11.31
CA LYS A 85 -22.92 -9.65 -10.83
C LYS A 85 -23.08 -9.92 -9.33
N SER A 86 -21.99 -10.24 -8.63
CA SER A 86 -22.03 -10.49 -7.19
C SER A 86 -22.40 -9.22 -6.43
N THR A 87 -23.43 -9.32 -5.60
CA THR A 87 -23.79 -8.34 -4.56
C THR A 87 -23.11 -8.65 -3.23
N GLY A 88 -22.33 -9.73 -3.17
CA GLY A 88 -21.54 -10.10 -2.00
C GLY A 88 -20.39 -9.13 -1.75
N VAL A 89 -19.82 -9.24 -0.56
CA VAL A 89 -18.66 -8.45 -0.16
C VAL A 89 -17.42 -9.02 -0.83
N HIS A 90 -16.66 -8.15 -1.48
CA HIS A 90 -15.34 -8.49 -2.01
C HIS A 90 -14.32 -7.49 -1.51
N ILE A 91 -13.08 -7.94 -1.37
CA ILE A 91 -11.97 -7.16 -0.82
C ILE A 91 -10.80 -7.18 -1.80
N PHE A 92 -10.27 -6.00 -2.12
CA PHE A 92 -9.02 -5.86 -2.87
C PHE A 92 -8.00 -5.13 -2.01
N GLN A 93 -6.84 -5.75 -1.80
CA GLN A 93 -5.82 -5.25 -0.89
C GLN A 93 -4.50 -5.01 -1.62
N TYR A 94 -3.80 -3.96 -1.21
CA TYR A 94 -2.42 -3.74 -1.60
C TYR A 94 -1.56 -3.42 -0.39
N MET A 95 -0.56 -4.26 -0.16
CA MET A 95 0.44 -4.09 0.86
C MET A 95 1.75 -3.71 0.19
N TYR A 96 2.38 -2.63 0.63
CA TYR A 96 3.72 -2.31 0.18
C TYR A 96 4.55 -1.64 1.25
N GLY A 97 5.86 -1.72 1.11
CA GLY A 97 6.78 -1.16 2.09
C GLY A 97 8.23 -1.48 1.80
N CYS A 98 9.07 -1.09 2.75
CA CYS A 98 10.49 -1.39 2.74
C CYS A 98 10.99 -1.62 4.17
N THR A 99 12.11 -2.32 4.26
CA THR A 99 12.85 -2.51 5.50
C THR A 99 14.26 -2.02 5.32
N TRP A 100 14.82 -1.53 6.41
CA TRP A 100 16.20 -1.10 6.51
C TRP A 100 16.75 -1.59 7.85
N ASP A 101 17.87 -2.28 7.83
CA ASP A 101 18.56 -2.73 9.04
C ASP A 101 19.91 -2.03 9.27
N ASP A 102 20.48 -2.25 10.46
CA ASP A 102 21.74 -1.62 10.90
C ASP A 102 22.96 -2.05 10.06
N SER A 103 22.85 -3.16 9.32
CA SER A 103 23.88 -3.61 8.39
C SER A 103 23.81 -2.91 7.02
N GLY A 104 22.75 -2.12 6.80
CA GLY A 104 22.48 -1.44 5.55
C GLY A 104 21.75 -2.30 4.52
N VAL A 105 21.28 -3.49 4.89
CA VAL A 105 20.47 -4.33 4.02
C VAL A 105 19.11 -3.66 3.84
N ILE A 106 18.69 -3.61 2.57
CA ILE A 106 17.41 -3.07 2.13
C ILE A 106 16.59 -4.21 1.54
N ASP A 107 15.36 -4.35 2.00
CA ASP A 107 14.37 -5.25 1.41
C ASP A 107 13.04 -4.51 1.16
N GLY A 108 12.16 -5.15 0.41
CA GLY A 108 10.87 -4.60 0.00
C GLY A 108 9.74 -5.58 0.15
N LEU A 109 8.56 -5.05 0.42
CA LEU A 109 7.31 -5.79 0.37
C LEU A 109 6.41 -5.15 -0.68
N ARG A 110 5.86 -5.93 -1.59
CA ARG A 110 4.74 -5.52 -2.46
C ARG A 110 3.86 -6.75 -2.74
N GLN A 111 2.59 -6.68 -2.38
CA GLN A 111 1.66 -7.79 -2.50
C GLN A 111 0.24 -7.28 -2.69
N ILE A 112 -0.45 -7.84 -3.68
CA ILE A 112 -1.86 -7.56 -3.97
C ILE A 112 -2.66 -8.81 -3.59
N GLY A 113 -3.72 -8.62 -2.82
CA GLY A 113 -4.65 -9.66 -2.43
C GLY A 113 -6.05 -9.40 -2.98
N TYR A 114 -6.80 -10.48 -3.19
CA TYR A 114 -8.22 -10.44 -3.52
C TYR A 114 -8.98 -11.50 -2.72
N ASP A 115 -10.03 -11.08 -2.01
CA ASP A 115 -10.82 -11.91 -1.08
C ASP A 115 -9.97 -12.68 -0.05
N GLY A 116 -8.88 -12.04 0.42
CA GLY A 116 -7.97 -12.61 1.41
C GLY A 116 -6.92 -13.57 0.87
N GLU A 117 -6.91 -13.84 -0.44
CA GLU A 117 -5.92 -14.69 -1.10
C GLU A 117 -4.90 -13.89 -1.92
N ASP A 118 -3.69 -14.43 -2.05
CA ASP A 118 -2.63 -13.83 -2.85
C ASP A 118 -3.02 -13.76 -4.33
N PHE A 119 -3.05 -12.54 -4.87
CA PHE A 119 -3.36 -12.29 -6.27
C PHE A 119 -2.09 -11.99 -7.08
N LEU A 120 -1.23 -11.09 -6.59
CA LEU A 120 0.10 -10.82 -7.15
C LEU A 120 1.11 -10.62 -6.02
N VAL A 121 2.26 -11.28 -6.10
CA VAL A 121 3.34 -11.18 -5.11
C VAL A 121 4.59 -10.69 -5.82
N TYR A 122 5.28 -9.70 -5.28
CA TYR A 122 6.48 -9.15 -5.88
C TYR A 122 7.72 -9.92 -5.43
N ASP A 123 8.52 -10.41 -6.36
CA ASP A 123 9.81 -11.03 -6.09
C ASP A 123 10.92 -9.97 -6.12
N MET A 124 11.46 -9.68 -4.94
CA MET A 124 12.54 -8.72 -4.77
C MET A 124 13.87 -9.16 -5.40
N LYS A 125 14.08 -10.45 -5.67
CA LYS A 125 15.31 -10.94 -6.30
C LYS A 125 15.34 -10.60 -7.79
N THR A 126 14.20 -10.77 -8.46
CA THR A 126 14.07 -10.54 -9.91
C THR A 126 13.45 -9.18 -10.24
N PHE A 127 12.90 -8.47 -9.26
CA PHE A 127 12.11 -7.25 -9.43
C PHE A 127 10.89 -7.44 -10.34
N THR A 128 10.28 -8.62 -10.29
CA THR A 128 9.12 -8.99 -11.11
C THR A 128 7.94 -9.46 -10.27
N TRP A 129 6.75 -9.44 -10.84
CA TRP A 129 5.54 -10.00 -10.23
C TRP A 129 5.40 -11.49 -10.51
N ILE A 130 4.99 -12.23 -9.49
CA ILE A 130 4.52 -13.60 -9.53
C ILE A 130 2.99 -13.57 -9.43
N ALA A 131 2.30 -14.39 -10.22
CA ALA A 131 0.85 -14.55 -10.20
C ALA A 131 0.49 -15.93 -9.63
N PRO A 132 0.12 -16.05 -8.35
CA PRO A 132 -0.33 -17.32 -7.77
C PRO A 132 -1.68 -17.79 -8.34
N LYS A 133 -2.46 -16.88 -8.92
CA LYS A 133 -3.76 -17.15 -9.55
C LYS A 133 -3.71 -16.85 -11.04
N GLN A 134 -4.35 -17.70 -11.85
CA GLN A 134 -4.44 -17.53 -13.30
C GLN A 134 -5.05 -16.18 -13.70
N GLN A 135 -6.05 -15.71 -12.94
CA GLN A 135 -6.74 -14.43 -13.10
C GLN A 135 -5.78 -13.22 -13.02
N ALA A 136 -4.63 -13.38 -12.36
CA ALA A 136 -3.62 -12.33 -12.24
C ALA A 136 -2.58 -12.33 -13.37
N GLU A 137 -2.46 -13.40 -14.16
CA GLU A 137 -1.41 -13.55 -15.19
C GLU A 137 -1.42 -12.43 -16.23
N ILE A 138 -2.61 -11.95 -16.62
CA ILE A 138 -2.72 -10.85 -17.60
C ILE A 138 -2.03 -9.59 -17.07
N THR A 139 -2.25 -9.26 -15.80
CA THR A 139 -1.60 -8.11 -15.16
C THR A 139 -0.11 -8.36 -14.97
N GLN A 140 0.26 -9.55 -14.50
CA GLN A 140 1.65 -9.95 -14.30
C GLN A 140 2.48 -9.83 -15.59
N ARG A 141 2.00 -10.38 -16.71
CA ARG A 141 2.67 -10.27 -18.01
C ARG A 141 2.81 -8.82 -18.47
N LYS A 142 1.76 -8.00 -18.31
CA LYS A 142 1.80 -6.59 -18.67
C LYS A 142 2.87 -5.83 -17.88
N TRP A 143 2.88 -5.99 -16.56
CA TRP A 143 3.79 -5.26 -15.67
C TRP A 143 5.24 -5.76 -15.75
N ASN A 144 5.45 -7.05 -15.99
CA ASN A 144 6.80 -7.62 -16.15
C ASN A 144 7.42 -7.33 -17.51
N ASN A 145 6.61 -6.97 -18.51
CA ASN A 145 7.09 -6.54 -19.83
C ASN A 145 7.22 -5.00 -19.94
N ASN A 146 7.18 -4.28 -18.81
CA ASN A 146 7.32 -2.82 -18.77
C ASN A 146 8.59 -2.40 -18.03
N PRO A 147 9.73 -2.22 -18.73
CA PRO A 147 11.01 -1.88 -18.10
C PRO A 147 10.99 -0.58 -17.30
N ALA A 148 10.22 0.42 -17.75
CA ALA A 148 10.11 1.70 -17.05
C ALA A 148 9.44 1.53 -15.66
N GLU A 149 8.39 0.73 -15.60
CA GLU A 149 7.65 0.46 -14.36
C GLU A 149 8.45 -0.42 -13.40
N ILE A 150 9.24 -1.36 -13.91
CA ILE A 150 10.21 -2.14 -13.12
C ILE A 150 11.27 -1.21 -12.52
N ALA A 151 11.87 -0.34 -13.33
CA ALA A 151 12.87 0.62 -12.86
C ALA A 151 12.32 1.58 -11.81
N GLN A 152 11.11 2.11 -12.02
CA GLN A 152 10.44 2.99 -11.07
C GLN A 152 10.16 2.29 -9.73
N ARG A 153 9.62 1.06 -9.75
CA ARG A 153 9.37 0.29 -8.51
C ARG A 153 10.65 0.00 -7.75
N LYS A 154 11.71 -0.39 -8.47
CA LYS A 154 13.03 -0.62 -7.87
C LYS A 154 13.57 0.66 -7.22
N SER A 155 13.50 1.80 -7.92
CA SER A 155 13.90 3.11 -7.39
C SER A 155 13.15 3.44 -6.10
N TYR A 156 11.81 3.33 -6.12
CA TYR A 156 11.00 3.60 -4.93
C TYR A 156 11.41 2.76 -3.73
N ILE A 157 11.55 1.44 -3.90
CA ILE A 157 11.84 0.53 -2.77
C ILE A 157 13.24 0.78 -2.22
N THR A 158 14.23 0.97 -3.09
CA THR A 158 15.64 1.08 -2.69
C THR A 158 16.05 2.49 -2.26
N GLN A 159 15.27 3.52 -2.59
CA GLN A 159 15.60 4.92 -2.33
C GLN A 159 14.47 5.62 -1.58
N GLU A 160 13.40 6.02 -2.27
CA GLU A 160 12.35 6.89 -1.70
C GLU A 160 11.74 6.33 -0.42
N CYS A 161 11.39 5.04 -0.40
CA CYS A 161 10.81 4.39 0.77
C CYS A 161 11.78 4.40 1.96
N ILE A 162 13.07 4.14 1.70
CA ILE A 162 14.11 4.10 2.72
C ILE A 162 14.39 5.51 3.27
N GLU A 163 14.40 6.52 2.42
CA GLU A 163 14.53 7.92 2.84
C GLU A 163 13.38 8.34 3.76
N TRP A 164 12.14 7.99 3.41
CA TRP A 164 10.98 8.25 4.26
C TRP A 164 11.02 7.45 5.56
N LEU A 165 11.37 6.16 5.51
CA LEU A 165 11.53 5.33 6.70
C LEU A 165 12.54 5.94 7.68
N LYS A 166 13.71 6.37 7.20
CA LYS A 166 14.73 7.03 8.04
C LYS A 166 14.21 8.31 8.67
N LYS A 167 13.49 9.15 7.91
CA LYS A 167 12.85 10.37 8.46
C LYS A 167 11.84 10.04 9.55
N TYR A 168 10.97 9.07 9.33
CA TYR A 168 9.94 8.71 10.32
C TYR A 168 10.53 8.09 11.59
N VAL A 169 11.58 7.27 11.46
CA VAL A 169 12.33 6.75 12.61
C VAL A 169 12.97 7.87 13.41
N ASP A 170 13.55 8.87 12.75
CA ASP A 170 14.13 10.04 13.42
C ASP A 170 13.05 10.88 14.13
N TYR A 171 11.90 11.13 13.47
CA TYR A 171 10.77 11.83 14.09
C TYR A 171 10.22 11.09 15.32
N GLY A 172 10.16 9.77 15.26
CA GLY A 172 9.62 8.92 16.31
C GLY A 172 10.65 8.42 17.32
N LYS A 173 11.91 8.85 17.25
CA LYS A 173 13.06 8.25 17.96
C LYS A 173 12.80 8.01 19.45
N ASP A 174 12.22 8.98 20.13
CA ASP A 174 11.94 8.91 21.58
C ASP A 174 10.74 8.00 21.93
N SER A 175 9.86 7.75 20.97
CA SER A 175 8.65 6.92 21.14
C SER A 175 8.81 5.50 20.62
N LEU A 176 9.63 5.29 19.57
CA LEU A 176 9.79 4.02 18.86
C LEU A 176 10.91 3.15 19.46
N MET A 177 11.92 3.75 20.10
CA MET A 177 13.08 3.03 20.65
C MET A 177 12.99 2.79 22.17
N ARG A 178 11.77 2.78 22.71
CA ARG A 178 11.50 2.57 24.14
C ARG A 178 10.86 1.22 24.37
#